data_AF-A0A1D6LF02-F1
#
_entry.id   AF-A0A1D6LF02-F1
#
_cell.length_a   1.000
_cell.length_b   1.000
_cell.length_c   1.000
_cell.angle_alpha   90.00
_cell.angle_beta   90.00
_cell.angle_gamma   90.00
#
_symmetry.space_group_name_H-M   'P 1'
#
loop_
_entity.id
_entity.type
_entity.pdbx_description
1 polymer ?
#
loop_
_entity_poly.entity_id
_entity_poly.type
_entity_poly.pdbx_seq_one_letter_code
_entity_poly.pdbx_strand_id
1 'polypeptide(L)'
;MFLREYPIPRNSSAVCIYDTRGWSNDLEKNFKMLHQWMTKGISHGETTMWDDDEGNKIGNMKPLGRQYSFLRYKIRKVNFVLFVVDGVAVLESMDDSNKGYTEILRQTFMYPFLSIGDDKPVVVVTHGDRLSIQQRVHVQAELAELLDIPAQQIYDIPGSDDDQTDMVVLDMLHYCVRHAEQNLPVKLNYHLEV
;
A
#
# COMPACT_ATOMS: atom_id res chain seq x y z
N MET A 1 -5.29 -12.15 -9.79
CA MET A 1 -4.07 -12.06 -8.94
C MET A 1 -4.54 -12.08 -7.49
N PHE A 2 -3.74 -12.63 -6.57
CA PHE A 2 -4.14 -12.80 -5.17
C PHE A 2 -3.25 -11.95 -4.27
N LEU A 3 -3.79 -11.49 -3.14
CA LEU A 3 -3.00 -10.77 -2.12
C LEU A 3 -1.95 -11.69 -1.52
N ARG A 4 -0.69 -11.26 -1.56
CA ARG A 4 0.45 -12.03 -1.04
C ARG A 4 0.89 -11.47 0.29
N GLU A 5 0.97 -12.34 1.28
CA GLU A 5 1.43 -12.02 2.63
C GLU A 5 2.93 -12.35 2.73
N TYR A 6 3.71 -11.40 3.24
CA TYR A 6 5.13 -11.57 3.52
C TYR A 6 5.38 -11.44 5.03
N PRO A 7 5.51 -12.56 5.76
CA PRO A 7 5.81 -12.54 7.19
C PRO A 7 7.27 -12.15 7.45
N ILE A 8 7.48 -11.26 8.42
CA ILE A 8 8.79 -10.76 8.85
C ILE A 8 8.92 -10.90 10.38
N PRO A 9 9.95 -11.61 10.89
CA PRO A 9 10.87 -12.51 10.16
C PRO A 9 10.13 -13.72 9.56
N ARG A 10 10.76 -14.43 8.61
CA ARG A 10 10.16 -15.61 7.95
C ARG A 10 9.67 -16.62 9.01
N ASN A 11 8.45 -17.13 8.85
CA ASN A 11 7.73 -17.99 9.80
C ASN A 11 7.25 -17.33 11.11
N SER A 12 7.39 -16.00 11.24
CA SER A 12 6.74 -15.23 12.31
C SER A 12 5.41 -14.63 11.82
N SER A 13 4.55 -14.25 12.75
CA SER A 13 3.36 -13.45 12.45
C SER A 13 3.42 -12.04 13.02
N ALA A 14 4.62 -11.62 13.44
CA ALA A 14 4.90 -10.33 14.11
C ALA A 14 4.64 -9.14 13.17
N VAL A 15 5.25 -9.14 11.99
CA VAL A 15 4.99 -8.15 10.93
C VAL A 15 4.60 -8.87 9.66
N CYS A 16 3.58 -8.37 8.97
CA CYS A 16 3.10 -8.93 7.70
C CYS A 16 2.91 -7.80 6.70
N ILE A 17 3.60 -7.88 5.56
CA ILE A 17 3.40 -6.95 4.45
C ILE A 17 2.45 -7.62 3.45
N TYR A 18 1.45 -6.89 2.98
CA TYR A 18 0.53 -7.34 1.95
C TYR A 18 0.81 -6.59 0.65
N ASP A 19 1.17 -7.34 -0.37
CA ASP A 19 1.35 -6.80 -1.72
C ASP A 19 0.01 -6.83 -2.46
N THR A 20 -0.39 -5.67 -2.97
CA THR A 20 -1.66 -5.46 -3.68
C THR A 20 -1.41 -5.34 -5.17
N ARG A 21 -2.38 -5.75 -5.99
CA ARG A 21 -2.35 -5.37 -7.41
C ARG A 21 -2.39 -3.84 -7.52
N GLY A 22 -1.66 -3.29 -8.50
CA GLY A 22 -1.78 -1.88 -8.88
C GLY A 22 -3.23 -1.47 -9.18
N TRP A 23 -3.50 -0.19 -8.99
CA TRP A 23 -4.80 0.44 -9.22
C TRP A 23 -5.23 0.28 -10.68
N SER A 24 -6.53 0.14 -10.92
CA SER A 24 -7.06 0.29 -12.28
C SER A 24 -7.43 1.73 -12.59
N ASN A 25 -7.86 1.94 -13.82
CA ASN A 25 -8.49 3.17 -14.29
C ASN A 25 -9.89 3.40 -13.68
N ASP A 26 -10.48 2.44 -12.95
CA ASP A 26 -11.78 2.57 -12.28
C ASP A 26 -11.57 2.87 -10.78
N LEU A 27 -11.59 4.16 -10.46
CA LEU A 27 -11.39 4.66 -9.09
C LEU A 27 -12.46 4.18 -8.11
N GLU A 28 -13.71 4.03 -8.55
CA GLU A 28 -14.81 3.58 -7.68
C GLU A 28 -14.57 2.15 -7.22
N LYS A 29 -14.18 1.26 -8.15
CA LYS A 29 -13.78 -0.11 -7.80
C LYS A 29 -12.60 -0.13 -6.84
N ASN A 30 -11.58 0.69 -7.11
CA ASN A 30 -10.41 0.74 -6.25
C ASN A 30 -10.76 1.21 -4.82
N PHE A 31 -11.61 2.24 -4.68
CA PHE A 31 -12.08 2.73 -3.38
C PHE A 31 -12.95 1.71 -2.64
N LYS A 32 -13.82 1.00 -3.34
CA LYS A 32 -14.60 -0.10 -2.76
C LYS A 32 -13.69 -1.19 -2.18
N MET A 33 -12.63 -1.56 -2.91
CA MET A 33 -11.65 -2.56 -2.44
C MET A 33 -10.86 -2.04 -1.23
N LEU A 34 -10.34 -0.82 -1.31
CA LEU A 34 -9.58 -0.20 -0.23
C LEU A 34 -10.43 -0.09 1.05
N HIS A 35 -11.67 0.38 0.92
CA HIS A 35 -12.62 0.42 2.02
C HIS A 35 -12.81 -0.96 2.68
N GLN A 36 -12.96 -2.02 1.86
CA GLN A 36 -13.10 -3.38 2.38
C GLN A 36 -11.85 -3.84 3.14
N TRP A 37 -10.65 -3.63 2.60
CA TRP A 37 -9.39 -4.01 3.25
C TRP A 37 -9.19 -3.28 4.58
N MET A 38 -9.46 -1.98 4.61
CA MET A 38 -9.22 -1.14 5.79
C MET A 38 -10.26 -1.38 6.89
N THR A 39 -11.51 -1.68 6.52
CA THR A 39 -12.58 -1.93 7.50
C THR A 39 -12.66 -3.40 7.96
N LYS A 40 -12.52 -4.36 7.04
CA LYS A 40 -12.69 -5.79 7.35
C LYS A 40 -11.37 -6.51 7.62
N GLY A 41 -10.26 -5.94 7.16
CA GLY A 41 -8.95 -6.59 7.17
C GLY A 41 -8.69 -7.36 5.88
N ILE A 42 -7.46 -7.85 5.75
CA ILE A 42 -6.93 -8.56 4.59
C ILE A 42 -6.66 -10.01 4.95
N SER A 43 -6.86 -10.93 4.00
CA SER A 43 -6.44 -12.33 4.12
C SER A 43 -5.48 -12.75 2.99
N HIS A 44 -4.52 -13.63 3.31
CA HIS A 44 -3.65 -14.21 2.30
C HIS A 44 -4.45 -15.02 1.28
N GLY A 45 -4.14 -14.87 -0.01
CA GLY A 45 -4.84 -15.61 -1.06
C GLY A 45 -6.23 -15.07 -1.38
N GLU A 46 -6.61 -13.92 -0.82
CA GLU A 46 -7.87 -13.24 -1.17
C GLU A 46 -7.84 -12.82 -2.64
N THR A 47 -8.86 -13.24 -3.39
CA THR A 47 -8.98 -12.92 -4.80
C THR A 47 -9.43 -11.48 -4.94
N THR A 48 -8.64 -10.64 -5.58
CA THR A 48 -9.09 -9.33 -6.08
C THR A 48 -9.92 -9.59 -7.34
N MET A 49 -11.13 -10.15 -7.21
CA MET A 49 -12.03 -10.29 -8.35
C MET A 49 -12.59 -8.90 -8.68
N TRP A 50 -12.31 -8.47 -9.90
CA TRP A 50 -12.93 -7.31 -10.52
C TRP A 50 -14.35 -7.76 -10.89
N ASP A 51 -15.36 -6.98 -10.54
CA ASP A 51 -16.77 -7.28 -10.87
C ASP A 51 -16.99 -7.42 -12.41
N ASP A 52 -16.01 -7.09 -13.27
CA ASP A 52 -16.06 -7.26 -14.73
C ASP A 52 -15.89 -8.73 -15.21
N ASP A 53 -15.56 -9.68 -14.33
CA ASP A 53 -15.55 -11.12 -14.67
C ASP A 53 -16.94 -11.79 -14.52
N GLU A 54 -18.01 -11.01 -14.27
CA GLU A 54 -19.40 -11.53 -14.26
C GLU A 54 -19.95 -11.84 -15.67
N GLY A 55 -19.15 -11.66 -16.72
CA GLY A 55 -19.56 -11.80 -18.11
C GLY A 55 -19.21 -13.12 -18.81
N ASN A 56 -18.70 -14.16 -18.14
CA ASN A 56 -18.74 -15.55 -18.62
C ASN A 56 -17.94 -16.48 -17.69
N LYS A 57 -18.61 -17.51 -17.16
CA LYS A 57 -18.08 -18.77 -16.56
C LYS A 57 -18.59 -19.08 -15.15
N ILE A 58 -19.90 -18.92 -14.90
CA ILE A 58 -20.57 -19.56 -13.75
C ILE A 58 -20.71 -21.10 -13.94
N GLY A 59 -20.33 -21.65 -15.11
CA GLY A 59 -20.56 -23.07 -15.42
C GLY A 59 -19.47 -24.08 -15.05
N ASN A 60 -18.18 -23.73 -14.99
CA ASN A 60 -17.13 -24.77 -15.08
C ASN A 60 -15.79 -24.53 -14.35
N MET A 61 -15.66 -23.53 -13.48
CA MET A 61 -14.51 -23.51 -12.56
C MET A 61 -14.85 -24.35 -11.33
N LYS A 62 -14.39 -25.60 -11.32
CA LYS A 62 -14.31 -26.40 -10.09
C LYS A 62 -13.64 -25.52 -9.03
N PRO A 63 -14.21 -25.39 -7.82
CA PRO A 63 -13.55 -24.67 -6.76
C PRO A 63 -12.28 -25.43 -6.38
N LEU A 64 -11.13 -25.00 -6.92
CA LEU A 64 -9.81 -25.37 -6.40
C LEU A 64 -9.65 -24.94 -4.93
N GLY A 65 -10.58 -24.12 -4.41
CA GLY A 65 -10.74 -23.81 -2.99
C GLY A 65 -11.04 -24.98 -2.06
N ARG A 66 -11.27 -26.21 -2.56
CA ARG A 66 -11.40 -27.40 -1.69
C ARG A 66 -10.08 -28.10 -1.34
N GLN A 67 -8.96 -27.80 -2.01
CA GLN A 67 -7.67 -28.45 -1.65
C GLN A 67 -6.88 -27.72 -0.56
N TYR A 68 -7.28 -26.50 -0.20
CA TYR A 68 -6.61 -25.70 0.84
C TYR A 68 -7.54 -25.29 2.00
N SER A 69 -8.70 -25.94 2.15
CA SER A 69 -9.69 -25.64 3.20
C SER A 69 -9.21 -25.89 4.64
N PHE A 70 -7.97 -26.33 4.83
CA PHE A 70 -7.35 -26.57 6.13
C PHE A 70 -6.38 -25.47 6.58
N LEU A 71 -6.00 -24.53 5.72
CA LEU A 71 -5.27 -23.35 6.14
C LEU A 71 -6.29 -22.32 6.63
N ARG A 72 -6.34 -22.11 7.94
CA ARG A 72 -7.21 -21.09 8.56
C ARG A 72 -6.91 -19.74 7.90
N TYR A 73 -7.87 -19.20 7.13
CA TYR A 73 -7.80 -17.84 6.59
C TYR A 73 -7.74 -16.87 7.77
N LYS A 74 -6.52 -16.45 8.14
CA LYS A 74 -6.32 -15.45 9.21
C LYS A 74 -6.54 -14.08 8.59
N ILE A 75 -7.69 -13.48 8.90
CA ILE A 75 -7.95 -12.08 8.57
C ILE A 75 -7.09 -11.20 9.48
N ARG A 76 -6.33 -10.28 8.90
CA ARG A 76 -5.48 -9.33 9.62
C ARG A 76 -5.97 -7.90 9.39
N LYS A 77 -6.01 -7.12 10.46
CA LYS A 77 -6.30 -5.69 10.35
C LYS A 77 -5.08 -4.98 9.75
N VAL A 78 -5.34 -4.09 8.81
CA VAL A 78 -4.34 -3.16 8.31
C VAL A 78 -4.14 -2.10 9.38
N ASN A 79 -2.88 -1.86 9.74
CA ASN A 79 -2.48 -0.90 10.76
C ASN A 79 -1.52 0.16 10.21
N PHE A 80 -1.05 0.04 8.96
CA PHE A 80 -0.34 1.09 8.25
C PHE A 80 -0.36 0.82 6.74
N VAL A 81 -0.17 1.85 5.92
CA VAL A 81 -0.23 1.77 4.46
C VAL A 81 1.07 2.30 3.85
N LEU A 82 1.60 1.56 2.87
CA LEU A 82 2.67 1.99 1.99
C LEU A 82 2.03 2.41 0.65
N PHE A 83 2.10 3.69 0.32
CA PHE A 83 1.54 4.24 -0.92
C PHE A 83 2.63 4.34 -1.98
N VAL A 84 2.67 3.36 -2.88
CA VAL A 84 3.71 3.24 -3.90
C VAL A 84 3.34 4.07 -5.14
N VAL A 85 4.26 4.90 -5.61
CA VAL A 85 4.12 5.77 -6.78
C VAL A 85 5.27 5.57 -7.77
N ASP A 86 5.00 5.81 -9.05
CA ASP A 86 6.00 5.74 -10.11
C ASP A 86 6.58 7.14 -10.34
N GLY A 87 7.86 7.34 -9.98
CA GLY A 87 8.50 8.65 -10.09
C GLY A 87 8.63 9.15 -11.52
N VAL A 88 8.74 8.26 -12.50
CA VAL A 88 8.78 8.64 -13.92
C VAL A 88 7.43 9.17 -14.35
N ALA A 89 6.35 8.47 -13.99
CA ALA A 89 4.99 8.91 -14.29
C ALA A 89 4.62 10.23 -13.59
N VAL A 90 5.10 10.45 -12.36
CA VAL A 90 4.96 11.75 -11.67
C VAL A 90 5.66 12.84 -12.48
N LEU A 91 6.94 12.66 -12.84
CA LEU A 91 7.69 13.66 -13.60
C LEU A 91 7.03 13.98 -14.95
N GLU A 92 6.64 12.96 -15.71
CA GLU A 92 5.94 13.12 -17.00
C GLU A 92 4.63 13.92 -16.85
N SER A 93 3.92 13.76 -15.73
CA SER A 93 2.67 14.48 -15.48
C SER A 93 2.86 15.95 -15.07
N MET A 94 4.08 16.39 -14.73
CA MET A 94 4.39 17.79 -14.44
C MET A 94 4.50 18.63 -15.72
N ASP A 95 5.11 18.05 -16.77
CA ASP A 95 5.40 18.74 -18.02
C ASP A 95 4.22 18.75 -19.01
N ASP A 96 3.23 17.87 -18.81
CA ASP A 96 2.21 17.56 -19.82
C ASP A 96 0.76 17.91 -19.42
N SER A 97 -0.14 17.88 -20.39
CA SER A 97 -1.60 17.92 -20.19
C SER A 97 -2.15 16.69 -19.46
N ASN A 98 -1.31 15.67 -19.22
CA ASN A 98 -1.64 14.41 -18.56
C ASN A 98 -1.68 14.53 -17.03
N LYS A 99 -2.37 15.57 -16.52
CA LYS A 99 -2.70 15.76 -15.09
C LYS A 99 -3.53 14.63 -14.48
N GLY A 100 -3.96 13.66 -15.31
CA GLY A 100 -4.76 12.52 -14.86
C GLY A 100 -4.02 11.66 -13.84
N TYR A 101 -2.71 11.46 -13.99
CA TYR A 101 -1.95 10.62 -13.05
C TYR A 101 -1.86 11.25 -11.66
N THR A 102 -1.41 12.51 -11.56
CA THR A 102 -1.32 13.23 -10.28
C THR A 102 -2.68 13.48 -9.65
N GLU A 103 -3.74 13.69 -10.44
CA GLU A 103 -5.10 13.77 -9.90
C GLU A 103 -5.57 12.43 -9.34
N ILE A 104 -5.28 11.30 -9.99
CA ILE A 104 -5.57 9.95 -9.45
C ILE A 104 -4.81 9.73 -8.14
N LEU A 105 -3.53 10.10 -8.08
CA LEU A 105 -2.72 10.00 -6.86
C LEU A 105 -3.34 10.85 -5.74
N ARG A 106 -3.68 12.11 -6.02
CA ARG A 106 -4.28 13.03 -5.05
C ARG A 106 -5.62 12.52 -4.54
N GLN A 107 -6.52 12.13 -5.43
CA GLN A 107 -7.84 11.61 -5.05
C GLN A 107 -7.73 10.33 -4.22
N THR A 108 -6.79 9.45 -4.59
CA THR A 108 -6.55 8.21 -3.85
C THR A 108 -5.97 8.48 -2.48
N PHE A 109 -4.95 9.34 -2.41
CA PHE A 109 -4.27 9.65 -1.16
C PHE A 109 -5.18 10.39 -0.16
N MET A 110 -6.08 11.24 -0.67
CA MET A 110 -7.09 11.93 0.12
C MET A 110 -8.30 11.05 0.48
N TYR A 111 -8.37 9.79 0.02
CA TYR A 111 -9.47 8.91 0.35
C TYR A 111 -9.46 8.58 1.85
N PRO A 112 -10.54 8.83 2.62
CA PRO A 112 -10.50 8.77 4.08
C PRO A 112 -10.07 7.44 4.67
N PHE A 113 -10.31 6.32 3.97
CA PHE A 113 -9.95 4.99 4.46
C PHE A 113 -8.49 4.63 4.20
N LEU A 114 -7.74 5.41 3.42
CA LEU A 114 -6.32 5.15 3.19
C LEU A 114 -5.48 5.48 4.45
N SER A 115 -5.93 6.43 5.26
CA SER A 115 -5.28 6.83 6.52
C SER A 115 -5.91 6.14 7.73
N ILE A 116 -5.15 6.01 8.81
CA ILE A 116 -5.66 5.47 10.09
C ILE A 116 -5.71 6.61 11.10
N GLY A 117 -6.91 7.15 11.32
CA GLY A 117 -7.04 8.43 12.03
C GLY A 117 -6.33 9.54 11.25
N ASP A 118 -5.43 10.26 11.93
CA ASP A 118 -4.60 11.31 11.31
C ASP A 118 -3.28 10.76 10.75
N ASP A 119 -3.02 9.46 10.87
CA ASP A 119 -1.79 8.84 10.41
C ASP A 119 -1.86 8.54 8.90
N LYS A 120 -1.27 9.45 8.12
CA LYS A 120 -1.21 9.37 6.65
C LYS A 120 -0.22 8.28 6.19
N PRO A 121 -0.46 7.61 5.04
CA PRO A 121 0.45 6.59 4.50
C PRO A 121 1.84 7.11 4.20
N VAL A 122 2.88 6.29 4.37
CA VAL A 122 4.20 6.59 3.79
C VAL A 122 4.10 6.57 2.27
N VAL A 123 4.81 7.48 1.58
CA VAL A 123 4.87 7.50 0.11
C VAL A 123 6.19 6.91 -0.35
N VAL A 124 6.13 5.95 -1.25
CA VAL A 124 7.31 5.24 -1.77
C VAL A 124 7.42 5.51 -3.27
N VAL A 125 8.42 6.28 -3.66
CA VAL A 125 8.74 6.57 -5.05
C VAL A 125 9.61 5.43 -5.60
N THR A 126 9.14 4.84 -6.70
CA THR A 126 9.84 3.76 -7.41
C THR A 126 10.32 4.23 -8.78
N HIS A 127 11.19 3.44 -9.40
CA HIS A 127 11.77 3.71 -10.72
C HIS A 127 12.63 5.00 -10.76
N GLY A 128 13.17 5.40 -9.61
CA GLY A 128 14.09 6.53 -9.50
C GLY A 128 15.43 6.29 -10.20
N ASP A 129 15.81 5.04 -10.48
CA ASP A 129 16.97 4.66 -11.32
C ASP A 129 16.88 5.23 -12.74
N ARG A 130 15.67 5.47 -13.23
CA ARG A 130 15.41 6.08 -14.55
C ARG A 130 15.49 7.62 -14.53
N LEU A 131 15.71 8.22 -13.36
CA LEU A 131 15.71 9.67 -13.16
C LEU A 131 17.08 10.18 -12.73
N SER A 132 17.43 11.38 -13.19
CA SER A 132 18.58 12.10 -12.64
C SER A 132 18.32 12.53 -11.18
N ILE A 133 19.38 12.80 -10.42
CA ILE A 133 19.28 13.28 -9.03
C ILE A 133 18.38 14.53 -8.92
N GLN A 134 18.49 15.46 -9.88
CA GLN A 134 17.67 16.68 -9.89
C GLN A 134 16.18 16.37 -10.13
N GLN A 135 15.89 15.45 -11.05
CA GLN A 135 14.52 15.00 -11.31
C GLN A 135 13.92 14.28 -10.10
N ARG A 136 14.71 13.45 -9.40
CA ARG A 136 14.27 12.76 -8.17
C ARG A 136 13.86 13.75 -7.08
N VAL A 137 14.70 14.78 -6.84
CA VAL A 137 14.38 15.85 -5.88
C VAL A 137 13.12 16.62 -6.30
N HIS A 138 12.96 16.88 -7.61
CA HIS A 138 11.78 17.57 -8.12
C HIS A 138 10.49 16.75 -7.92
N VAL A 139 10.54 15.44 -8.20
CA VAL A 139 9.45 14.49 -7.95
C VAL A 139 9.05 14.46 -6.48
N GLN A 140 10.02 14.40 -5.57
CA GLN A 140 9.73 14.40 -4.13
C GLN A 140 9.09 15.71 -3.66
N ALA A 141 9.56 16.85 -4.17
CA ALA A 141 8.98 18.15 -3.84
C ALA A 141 7.53 18.29 -4.33
N GLU A 142 7.26 17.89 -5.57
CA GLU A 142 5.90 17.90 -6.13
C GLU A 142 4.97 16.99 -5.31
N LEU A 143 5.41 15.78 -4.95
CA LEU A 143 4.60 14.86 -4.15
C LEU A 143 4.31 15.42 -2.75
N ALA A 144 5.27 16.10 -2.12
CA ALA A 144 5.06 16.73 -0.81
C ALA A 144 3.99 17.82 -0.87
N GLU A 145 4.02 18.65 -1.92
CA GLU A 145 3.02 19.69 -2.16
C GLU A 145 1.65 19.09 -2.52
N LEU A 146 1.61 18.18 -3.50
CA LEU A 146 0.39 17.56 -4.02
C LEU A 146 -0.40 16.80 -2.94
N LEU A 147 0.31 16.07 -2.07
CA LEU A 147 -0.28 15.17 -1.08
C LEU A 147 -0.40 15.82 0.31
N ASP A 148 0.13 17.02 0.48
CA ASP A 148 0.16 17.77 1.74
C ASP A 148 0.80 16.93 2.87
N ILE A 149 2.02 16.47 2.64
CA ILE A 149 2.79 15.65 3.61
C ILE A 149 4.23 16.15 3.75
N PRO A 150 4.86 15.92 4.92
CA PRO A 150 6.27 16.23 5.11
C PRO A 150 7.14 15.38 4.17
N ALA A 151 8.22 15.97 3.65
CA ALA A 151 9.18 15.26 2.79
C ALA A 151 9.81 14.02 3.46
N GLN A 152 9.88 14.01 4.80
CA GLN A 152 10.36 12.87 5.59
C GLN A 152 9.47 11.63 5.48
N GLN A 153 8.24 11.78 4.97
CA GLN A 153 7.30 10.69 4.72
C GLN A 153 7.41 10.15 3.29
N ILE A 154 8.30 10.71 2.47
CA ILE A 154 8.51 10.34 1.06
C ILE A 154 9.86 9.65 0.92
N TYR A 155 9.83 8.35 0.64
CA TYR A 155 11.01 7.51 0.47
C TYR A 155 11.21 7.21 -1.01
N ASP A 156 12.40 7.53 -1.53
CA ASP A 156 12.76 7.27 -2.91
C ASP A 156 13.65 6.03 -3.01
N ILE A 157 13.09 4.97 -3.58
CA ILE A 157 13.71 3.65 -3.73
C ILE A 157 13.98 3.46 -5.23
N PRO A 158 15.18 3.84 -5.71
CA PRO A 158 15.45 3.92 -7.14
C PRO A 158 15.45 2.55 -7.82
N GLY A 159 15.56 1.44 -7.09
CA GLY A 159 15.62 0.10 -7.67
C GLY A 159 17.03 -0.35 -8.04
N SER A 160 18.06 0.39 -7.61
CA SER A 160 19.45 -0.05 -7.67
C SER A 160 19.78 -1.01 -6.52
N ASP A 161 20.66 -1.97 -6.79
CA ASP A 161 21.15 -2.96 -5.82
C ASP A 161 22.44 -2.42 -5.18
N ASP A 162 22.28 -1.52 -4.21
CA ASP A 162 23.38 -0.84 -3.52
C ASP A 162 23.06 -0.55 -2.05
N ASP A 163 24.10 -0.41 -1.23
CA ASP A 163 24.00 -0.20 0.21
C ASP A 163 23.18 1.05 0.59
N GLN A 164 23.18 2.10 -0.26
CA GLN A 164 22.41 3.31 0.00
C GLN A 164 20.91 3.03 -0.17
N THR A 165 20.53 2.28 -1.20
CA THR A 165 19.14 1.84 -1.40
C THR A 165 18.68 0.96 -0.23
N ASP A 166 19.50 0.02 0.22
CA ASP A 166 19.21 -0.82 1.38
C ASP A 166 18.97 0.00 2.66
N MET A 167 19.78 1.03 2.90
CA MET A 167 19.61 1.92 4.05
C MET A 167 18.31 2.73 3.97
N VAL A 168 17.92 3.19 2.79
CA VAL A 168 16.63 3.90 2.60
C VAL A 168 15.45 2.95 2.83
N VAL A 169 15.52 1.72 2.32
CA VAL A 169 14.50 0.69 2.57
C VAL A 169 14.40 0.39 4.06
N LEU A 170 15.55 0.26 4.75
CA LEU A 170 15.57 -0.02 6.19
C LEU A 170 14.92 1.11 7.00
N ASP A 171 15.27 2.37 6.70
CA ASP A 171 14.68 3.53 7.37
C ASP A 171 13.16 3.61 7.14
N MET A 172 12.72 3.41 5.89
CA MET A 172 11.31 3.33 5.54
C MET A 172 10.59 2.23 6.33
N LEU A 173 11.15 1.02 6.40
CA LEU A 173 10.55 -0.08 7.16
C LEU A 173 10.49 0.25 8.66
N HIS A 174 11.50 0.91 9.19
CA HIS A 174 11.52 1.35 10.60
C HIS A 174 10.42 2.37 10.88
N TYR A 175 10.23 3.34 9.97
CA TYR A 175 9.12 4.29 9.98
C TYR A 175 7.77 3.56 9.96
N CYS A 176 7.57 2.66 8.98
CA CYS A 176 6.34 1.89 8.83
C CYS A 176 5.99 1.08 10.08
N VAL A 177 6.95 0.37 10.67
CA VAL A 177 6.70 -0.46 11.86
C VAL A 177 6.31 0.41 13.07
N ARG A 178 6.99 1.54 13.27
CA ARG A 178 6.67 2.47 14.35
C ARG A 178 5.24 3.01 14.24
N HIS A 179 4.83 3.43 13.04
CA HIS A 179 3.48 3.93 12.79
C HIS A 179 2.43 2.80 12.89
N ALA A 180 2.73 1.63 12.34
CA ALA A 180 1.88 0.44 12.46
C ALA A 180 1.63 0.01 13.91
N GLU A 181 2.63 0.15 14.79
CA GLU A 181 2.52 -0.14 16.22
C GLU A 181 1.64 0.89 16.95
N GLN A 182 1.77 2.18 16.63
CA GLN A 182 0.93 3.24 17.20
C GLN A 182 -0.55 3.06 16.87
N ASN A 183 -0.84 2.48 15.71
CA ASN A 183 -2.19 2.19 15.24
C ASN A 183 -2.75 0.85 15.75
N LEU A 184 -2.01 0.10 16.58
CA LEU A 184 -2.57 -1.06 17.24
C LEU A 184 -3.67 -0.64 18.21
N PRO A 185 -4.77 -1.39 18.31
CA PRO A 185 -5.78 -1.14 19.33
C PRO A 185 -5.09 -1.17 20.69
N VAL A 186 -5.09 -0.05 21.41
CA VAL A 186 -4.62 0.00 22.80
C VAL A 186 -5.41 -1.07 23.53
N LYS A 187 -4.72 -2.10 24.04
CA LYS A 187 -5.33 -2.97 25.04
C LYS A 187 -5.68 -2.04 26.19
N LEU A 188 -6.97 -1.76 26.39
CA LEU A 188 -7.45 -1.25 27.66
C LEU A 188 -7.00 -2.27 28.70
N ASN A 189 -5.89 -1.97 29.38
CA ASN A 189 -5.54 -2.65 30.61
C ASN A 189 -6.72 -2.36 31.54
N TYR A 190 -7.52 -3.40 31.81
CA TYR A 190 -8.45 -3.37 32.92
C TYR A 190 -7.68 -2.86 34.13
N HIS A 191 -8.07 -1.70 34.64
CA HIS A 191 -7.62 -1.24 35.94
C HIS A 191 -7.84 -2.40 36.91
N LEU A 192 -6.76 -2.89 37.49
CA LEU A 192 -6.84 -3.69 38.71
C LEU A 192 -7.43 -2.75 39.76
N GLU A 193 -8.71 -2.94 40.06
CA GLU A 193 -9.31 -2.43 41.28
C GLU A 193 -8.53 -3.04 42.45
N VAL A 194 -7.97 -2.16 43.28
CA VAL A 194 -7.37 -2.48 44.58
C VAL A 194 -8.42 -2.24 45.65
#